data_AF-A0A9P5YHJ0-F1
#
_entry.id   AF-A0A9P5YHJ0-F1
#
_cell.length_a   1.000
_cell.length_b   1.000
_cell.length_c   1.000
_cell.angle_alpha   90.00
_cell.angle_beta   90.00
_cell.angle_gamma   90.00
#
_symmetry.space_group_name_H-M   'P 1'
#
loop_
_entity.id
_entity.type
_entity.pdbx_description
1 polymer ?
#
loop_
_entity_poly.entity_id
_entity_poly.type
_entity_poly.pdbx_seq_one_letter_code
_entity_poly.pdbx_strand_id
1 'polypeptide(L)'
;MPRILPRLIQRVAHKEDSWTTYYHRVQRGKKSLLKPIPPRPSFNPANYARSILFSPSKSNPITHSYLYQQHKSQPPRPRPPRVKHKSIEYDSLREMTDSEHQWWSSPYLRMLASPIRKCIVTGRHLPSDFLIRIAAMRIPLKAKKNPKSEGVPTVVVPDGLQHSKFTARKTGRAAYILCNKDSIPMLLETNTYKRMAPFLSVPSLLPIQIAHLLRVRVLQEFELLADHLESCLGRPNQGSRARIVRRLTRDEWKTVQTTGTIPYPNAIAVLVVPPINKDPRNKERPVPSMSAAPPAKMEIPPPHRPTPPLSTLYPVGLGEMGDLMPHHQVPLYNSIALFPNRQQRTSLHTILTRLLSIDQRAGTQRPASKRTSSGTLGSVSPDGKKGSHAFLLSSDKETNKRGDVASLAIALWRVRMFG
;
A
#
# COMPACT_ATOMS: atom_id res chain seq x y z
N MET A 1 -9.88 29.49 -36.70
CA MET A 1 -9.00 28.84 -35.68
C MET A 1 -7.76 28.13 -36.31
N PRO A 2 -6.91 28.79 -37.11
CA PRO A 2 -5.86 28.11 -37.89
C PRO A 2 -4.60 27.66 -37.12
N ARG A 3 -4.36 28.14 -35.88
CA ARG A 3 -3.11 27.89 -35.14
C ARG A 3 -3.09 26.60 -34.29
N ILE A 4 -4.24 25.95 -34.10
CA ILE A 4 -4.36 24.79 -33.19
C ILE A 4 -4.02 23.48 -33.93
N LEU A 5 -4.40 23.39 -35.20
CA LEU A 5 -4.27 22.19 -36.03
C LEU A 5 -2.81 21.76 -36.25
N PRO A 6 -1.87 22.67 -36.59
CA PRO A 6 -0.45 22.31 -36.76
C PRO A 6 0.17 21.81 -35.45
N ARG A 7 -0.19 22.41 -34.31
CA ARG A 7 0.31 22.02 -32.98
C ARG A 7 -0.21 20.65 -32.53
N LEU A 8 -1.42 20.27 -32.95
CA LEU A 8 -1.97 18.94 -32.71
C LEU A 8 -1.28 17.89 -33.57
N ILE A 9 -1.07 18.17 -34.87
CA ILE A 9 -0.36 17.26 -35.77
C ILE A 9 1.08 17.02 -35.27
N GLN A 10 1.82 18.07 -34.88
CA GLN A 10 3.15 17.92 -34.28
C GLN A 10 3.13 17.05 -33.01
N ARG A 11 2.14 17.25 -32.13
CA ARG A 11 2.03 16.46 -30.89
C ARG A 11 1.64 15.00 -31.13
N VAL A 12 0.90 14.71 -32.19
CA VAL A 12 0.55 13.33 -32.58
C VAL A 12 1.74 12.64 -33.22
N ALA A 13 2.45 13.32 -34.15
CA ALA A 13 3.65 12.79 -34.79
C ALA A 13 4.77 12.47 -33.79
N HIS A 14 4.96 13.28 -32.74
CA HIS A 14 5.95 13.00 -31.69
C HIS A 14 5.52 11.96 -30.64
N LYS A 15 4.27 11.49 -30.69
CA LYS A 15 3.71 10.59 -29.66
C LYS A 15 3.86 9.10 -29.98
N GLU A 16 4.21 8.73 -31.21
CA GLU A 16 4.22 7.33 -31.61
C GLU A 16 5.38 6.53 -30.98
N ASP A 17 6.50 7.18 -30.62
CA ASP A 17 7.67 6.45 -30.09
C ASP A 17 7.99 6.68 -28.61
N SER A 18 7.37 7.66 -27.96
CA SER A 18 7.61 7.91 -26.55
C SER A 18 6.39 7.55 -25.71
N TRP A 19 6.44 6.37 -25.11
CA TRP A 19 5.73 6.11 -23.86
C TRP A 19 6.36 7.02 -22.80
N THR A 20 6.06 8.32 -22.90
CA THR A 20 6.49 9.31 -21.93
C THR A 20 5.88 8.89 -20.61
N THR A 21 6.73 8.32 -19.77
CA THR A 21 6.52 8.12 -18.33
C THR A 21 5.78 9.36 -17.86
N TYR A 22 4.50 9.22 -17.52
CA TYR A 22 3.70 10.34 -17.06
C TYR A 22 4.41 10.88 -15.82
N TYR A 23 5.21 11.92 -16.00
CA TYR A 23 5.81 12.64 -14.89
C TYR A 23 4.62 13.21 -14.15
N HIS A 24 4.25 12.57 -13.05
CA HIS A 24 3.24 13.08 -12.14
C HIS A 24 3.71 14.47 -11.77
N ARG A 25 3.04 15.48 -12.33
CA ARG A 25 3.31 16.87 -12.01
C ARG A 25 3.16 16.95 -10.51
N VAL A 26 4.27 17.10 -9.79
CA VAL A 26 4.28 17.14 -8.33
C VAL A 26 3.30 18.25 -7.97
N GLN A 27 2.13 17.87 -7.45
CA GLN A 27 1.15 18.85 -7.04
C GLN A 27 1.86 19.70 -6.01
N ARG A 28 1.99 21.00 -6.28
CA ARG A 28 2.56 21.94 -5.32
C ARG A 28 1.79 21.72 -4.02
N GLY A 29 2.49 21.28 -2.98
CA GLY A 29 1.88 20.98 -1.70
C GLY A 29 1.07 22.17 -1.26
N LYS A 30 -0.16 21.94 -0.79
CA LYS A 30 -0.95 23.01 -0.19
C LYS A 30 -0.11 23.60 0.95
N LYS A 31 0.16 24.91 0.90
CA LYS A 31 0.80 25.62 2.00
C LYS A 31 -0.02 25.36 3.25
N SER A 32 0.62 25.17 4.40
CA SER A 32 -0.14 25.11 5.65
C SER A 32 -0.93 26.39 5.80
N LEU A 33 -2.18 26.26 6.25
CA LEU A 33 -3.00 27.39 6.66
C LEU A 33 -2.82 27.69 8.15
N LEU A 34 -2.02 26.89 8.87
CA LEU A 34 -1.79 27.11 10.29
C LEU A 34 -1.14 28.47 10.50
N LYS A 35 -1.82 29.26 11.31
CA LYS A 35 -1.36 30.53 11.86
C LYS A 35 -1.49 30.41 13.37
N PRO A 36 -0.56 30.98 14.14
CA PRO A 36 -0.70 31.03 15.59
C PRO A 36 -2.03 31.74 15.90
N ILE A 37 -2.85 31.10 16.71
CA ILE A 37 -4.12 31.68 17.13
C ILE A 37 -3.75 32.80 18.12
N PRO A 38 -4.19 34.04 17.88
CA PRO A 38 -3.98 35.11 18.86
C PRO A 38 -4.60 34.73 20.22
N PRO A 39 -4.12 35.30 21.33
CA PRO A 39 -4.67 34.99 22.65
C PRO A 39 -6.19 35.17 22.67
N ARG A 40 -6.89 34.32 23.44
CA ARG A 40 -8.36 34.33 23.49
C ARG A 40 -8.84 35.76 23.78
N PRO A 41 -9.69 36.34 22.92
CA PRO A 41 -10.12 37.71 23.10
C PRO A 41 -11.04 37.76 24.32
N SER A 42 -10.88 38.79 25.16
CA SER A 42 -11.82 39.06 26.23
C SER A 42 -13.12 39.59 25.63
N PHE A 43 -14.28 39.16 26.12
CA PHE A 43 -15.56 39.80 25.81
C PHE A 43 -16.10 40.64 26.96
N ASN A 44 -15.29 40.84 28.01
CA ASN A 44 -15.64 41.72 29.12
C ASN A 44 -15.67 43.19 28.65
N PRO A 45 -16.80 43.91 28.79
CA PRO A 45 -16.92 45.32 28.41
C PRO A 45 -15.87 46.22 29.06
N ALA A 46 -15.43 45.89 30.28
CA ALA A 46 -14.40 46.65 31.00
C ALA A 46 -13.04 46.70 30.28
N ASN A 47 -12.76 45.71 29.42
CA ASN A 47 -11.52 45.65 28.65
C ASN A 47 -11.56 46.48 27.36
N TYR A 48 -12.65 47.21 27.12
CA TYR A 48 -12.84 48.04 25.94
C TYR A 48 -13.31 49.44 26.32
N ALA A 49 -12.58 50.48 25.86
CA ALA A 49 -12.97 51.87 26.08
C ALA A 49 -14.27 52.27 25.35
N ARG A 50 -14.70 51.46 24.36
CA ARG A 50 -15.91 51.64 23.55
C ARG A 50 -16.51 50.27 23.27
N SER A 51 -17.75 50.22 22.75
CA SER A 51 -18.35 48.93 22.32
C SER A 51 -17.39 48.15 21.40
N ILE A 52 -17.28 46.84 21.66
CA ILE A 52 -16.41 45.90 20.95
C ILE A 52 -16.60 45.96 19.42
N LEU A 53 -17.81 46.30 18.96
CA LEU A 53 -18.14 46.44 17.54
C LEU A 53 -17.43 47.63 16.87
N PHE A 54 -17.15 48.70 17.62
CA PHE A 54 -16.46 49.90 17.15
C PHE A 54 -14.96 49.92 17.48
N SER A 55 -14.45 48.85 18.10
CA SER A 55 -13.01 48.70 18.32
C SER A 55 -12.27 48.70 16.97
N PRO A 56 -11.07 49.32 16.90
CA PRO A 56 -10.34 49.48 15.65
C PRO A 56 -10.18 48.14 14.93
N SER A 57 -10.46 48.14 13.63
CA SER A 57 -10.74 46.94 12.84
C SER A 57 -9.76 45.80 13.11
N LYS A 58 -8.45 46.07 13.15
CA LYS A 58 -7.41 45.04 13.29
C LYS A 58 -7.47 44.18 14.57
N SER A 59 -8.07 44.63 15.67
CA SER A 59 -8.13 43.88 16.93
C SER A 59 -9.52 43.31 17.25
N ASN A 60 -10.52 43.58 16.42
CA ASN A 60 -11.90 43.18 16.70
C ASN A 60 -12.11 41.68 16.41
N PRO A 61 -12.42 40.86 17.44
CA PRO A 61 -12.57 39.41 17.27
C PRO A 61 -13.84 39.02 16.51
N ILE A 62 -14.83 39.92 16.41
CA ILE A 62 -16.10 39.67 15.73
C ILE A 62 -15.92 39.87 14.22
N THR A 63 -15.28 40.96 13.79
CA THR A 63 -15.03 41.23 12.37
C THR A 63 -13.92 40.35 11.80
N HIS A 64 -12.92 39.98 12.62
CA HIS A 64 -11.79 39.12 12.23
C HIS A 64 -11.84 37.73 12.88
N SER A 65 -13.04 37.13 12.97
CA SER A 65 -13.22 35.79 13.54
C SER A 65 -12.35 34.71 12.86
N TYR A 66 -12.01 34.89 11.59
CA TYR A 66 -11.11 34.01 10.84
C TYR A 66 -9.68 33.95 11.42
N LEU A 67 -9.21 34.99 12.13
CA LEU A 67 -7.90 34.96 12.81
C LEU A 67 -7.90 34.01 14.01
N TYR A 68 -9.07 33.76 14.59
CA TYR A 68 -9.28 32.87 15.73
C TYR A 68 -9.70 31.45 15.29
N GLN A 69 -9.81 31.20 13.99
CA GLN A 69 -10.17 29.88 13.48
C GLN A 69 -9.01 28.90 13.70
N GLN A 70 -9.28 27.81 14.40
CA GLN A 70 -8.30 26.74 14.56
C GLN A 70 -8.03 26.07 13.21
N HIS A 71 -6.81 26.21 12.72
CA HIS A 71 -6.34 25.49 11.56
C HIS A 71 -5.65 24.20 12.01
N LYS A 72 -5.83 23.11 11.25
CA LYS A 72 -5.10 21.86 11.51
C LYS A 72 -3.64 22.03 11.11
N SER A 73 -2.72 21.61 11.97
CA SER A 73 -1.31 21.51 11.62
C SER A 73 -1.11 20.48 10.50
N GLN A 74 0.01 20.59 9.79
CA GLN A 74 0.42 19.55 8.86
C GLN A 74 0.60 18.22 9.62
N PRO A 75 0.14 17.10 9.04
CA PRO A 75 0.31 15.80 9.70
C PRO A 75 1.80 15.48 9.81
N PRO A 76 2.24 14.86 10.93
CA PRO A 76 3.62 14.44 11.08
C PRO A 76 3.95 13.43 9.99
N ARG A 77 5.21 13.44 9.53
CA ARG A 77 5.69 12.52 8.50
C ARG A 77 6.72 11.56 9.10
N PRO A 78 6.75 10.29 8.66
CA PRO A 78 7.76 9.35 9.12
C PRO A 78 9.18 9.87 8.86
N ARG A 79 9.35 10.62 7.76
CA ARG A 79 10.59 11.30 7.39
C ARG A 79 10.25 12.62 6.70
N PRO A 80 10.29 13.77 7.39
CA PRO A 80 10.15 15.05 6.71
C PRO A 80 11.32 15.23 5.73
N PRO A 81 11.09 15.80 4.53
CA PRO A 81 12.20 16.15 3.65
C PRO A 81 13.10 17.15 4.36
N ARG A 82 14.42 17.03 4.17
CA ARG A 82 15.40 18.01 4.67
C ARG A 82 15.30 19.30 3.85
N VAL A 83 14.22 20.04 4.04
CA VAL A 83 14.04 21.38 3.47
C VAL A 83 14.54 22.37 4.50
N LYS A 84 15.46 23.26 4.10
CA LYS A 84 15.84 24.40 4.94
C LYS A 84 14.58 25.23 5.18
N HIS A 85 14.08 25.23 6.41
CA HIS A 85 12.90 26.01 6.77
C HIS A 85 13.15 27.47 6.45
N LYS A 86 12.21 28.10 5.71
CA LYS A 86 12.15 29.55 5.70
C LYS A 86 11.64 29.97 7.08
N SER A 87 12.31 30.92 7.71
CA SER A 87 12.05 31.38 9.08
C SER A 87 10.61 31.90 9.34
N ILE A 88 9.75 31.97 8.31
CA ILE A 88 8.42 32.58 8.35
C ILE A 88 7.29 31.53 8.30
N GLU A 89 7.58 30.23 8.11
CA GLU A 89 6.54 29.21 8.10
C GLU A 89 6.18 28.75 9.53
N TYR A 90 4.99 29.13 10.01
CA TYR A 90 4.45 28.76 11.34
C TYR A 90 4.22 27.26 11.54
N ASP A 91 4.22 26.47 10.47
CA ASP A 91 3.88 25.05 10.50
C ASP A 91 4.83 24.26 9.60
N SER A 92 5.97 23.93 10.18
CA SER A 92 6.96 23.04 9.59
C SER A 92 6.49 21.59 9.66
N LEU A 93 6.77 20.82 8.61
CA LEU A 93 6.62 19.37 8.62
C LEU A 93 7.40 18.75 9.79
N ARG A 94 6.68 18.33 10.82
CA ARG A 94 7.23 17.65 12.00
C ARG A 94 7.55 16.18 11.70
N GLU A 95 8.64 15.68 12.27
CA GLU A 95 8.96 14.25 12.29
C GLU A 95 8.10 13.51 13.33
N MET A 96 7.71 12.29 13.02
CA MET A 96 6.90 11.47 13.92
C MET A 96 7.65 11.15 15.22
N THR A 97 6.95 11.16 16.35
CA THR A 97 7.50 10.64 17.61
C THR A 97 7.67 9.12 17.54
N ASP A 98 8.41 8.54 18.50
CA ASP A 98 8.58 7.08 18.56
C ASP A 98 7.24 6.35 18.79
N SER A 99 6.33 6.93 19.59
CA SER A 99 4.97 6.39 19.79
C SER A 99 4.14 6.46 18.50
N GLU A 100 4.20 7.58 17.79
CA GLU A 100 3.55 7.73 16.49
C GLU A 100 4.12 6.74 15.46
N HIS A 101 5.43 6.52 15.45
CA HIS A 101 6.08 5.52 14.61
C HIS A 101 5.60 4.10 14.91
N GLN A 102 5.37 3.77 16.19
CA GLN A 102 4.85 2.47 16.61
C GLN A 102 3.37 2.31 16.24
N TRP A 103 2.55 3.35 16.34
CA TRP A 103 1.17 3.29 15.86
C TRP A 103 1.10 3.18 14.34
N TRP A 104 2.00 3.87 13.64
CA TRP A 104 2.09 3.84 12.18
C TRP A 104 2.68 2.54 11.63
N SER A 105 3.47 1.82 12.43
CA SER A 105 3.97 0.50 12.05
C SER A 105 2.89 -0.58 12.14
N SER A 106 1.79 -0.32 12.86
CA SER A 106 0.64 -1.23 12.97
C SER A 106 -0.28 -1.13 11.74
N PRO A 107 -0.46 -2.23 10.96
CA PRO A 107 -1.33 -2.22 9.80
C PRO A 107 -2.80 -2.09 10.19
N TYR A 108 -3.21 -2.62 11.34
CA TYR A 108 -4.59 -2.56 11.82
C TYR A 108 -5.02 -1.13 12.11
N LEU A 109 -4.19 -0.39 12.85
CA LEU A 109 -4.46 1.02 13.15
C LEU A 109 -4.53 1.85 11.87
N ARG A 110 -3.66 1.56 10.90
CA ARG A 110 -3.69 2.25 9.60
C ARG A 110 -4.92 1.92 8.76
N MET A 111 -5.37 0.67 8.75
CA MET A 111 -6.63 0.31 8.07
C MET A 111 -7.82 1.04 8.70
N LEU A 112 -7.87 1.11 10.05
CA LEU A 112 -8.92 1.81 10.79
C LEU A 112 -8.87 3.34 10.60
N ALA A 113 -7.66 3.92 10.49
CA ALA A 113 -7.46 5.34 10.22
C ALA A 113 -7.74 5.74 8.76
N SER A 114 -7.96 4.77 7.86
CA SER A 114 -8.27 5.07 6.46
C SER A 114 -9.64 5.79 6.34
N PRO A 115 -9.84 6.65 5.32
CA PRO A 115 -11.07 7.44 5.22
C PRO A 115 -12.33 6.59 5.21
N ILE A 116 -13.32 6.97 6.02
CA ILE A 116 -14.62 6.28 6.06
C ILE A 116 -15.38 6.52 4.76
N ARG A 117 -15.93 5.45 4.19
CA ARG A 117 -16.75 5.44 2.97
C ARG A 117 -17.98 4.55 3.18
N LYS A 118 -19.03 4.79 2.41
CA LYS A 118 -20.25 3.99 2.44
C LYS A 118 -20.17 2.86 1.41
N CYS A 119 -20.37 1.62 1.85
CA CYS A 119 -20.53 0.48 0.96
C CYS A 119 -21.86 0.60 0.20
N ILE A 120 -21.84 0.47 -1.13
CA ILE A 120 -23.04 0.61 -1.97
C ILE A 120 -23.99 -0.58 -1.81
N VAL A 121 -23.47 -1.77 -1.48
CA VAL A 121 -24.25 -3.00 -1.31
C VAL A 121 -24.94 -3.01 0.06
N THR A 122 -24.15 -2.85 1.13
CA THR A 122 -24.67 -2.99 2.52
C THR A 122 -25.14 -1.68 3.13
N GLY A 123 -24.85 -0.52 2.51
CA GLY A 123 -25.14 0.79 3.07
C GLY A 123 -24.33 1.18 4.32
N ARG A 124 -23.45 0.30 4.83
CA ARG A 124 -22.65 0.53 6.04
C ARG A 124 -21.45 1.44 5.77
N HIS A 125 -21.08 2.23 6.77
CA HIS A 125 -19.89 3.08 6.75
C HIS A 125 -18.68 2.30 7.28
N LEU A 126 -17.65 2.14 6.45
CA LEU A 126 -16.44 1.39 6.79
C LEU A 126 -15.19 2.16 6.33
N PRO A 127 -14.02 1.97 6.96
CA PRO A 127 -12.77 2.52 6.47
C PRO A 127 -12.46 1.99 5.05
N SER A 128 -11.88 2.84 4.21
CA SER A 128 -11.65 2.54 2.78
C SER A 128 -10.76 1.33 2.50
N ASP A 129 -9.92 0.90 3.46
CA ASP A 129 -9.10 -0.30 3.29
C ASP A 129 -9.89 -1.60 3.40
N PHE A 130 -11.06 -1.58 4.04
CA PHE A 130 -12.03 -2.70 4.06
C PHE A 130 -12.95 -2.69 2.83
N LEU A 131 -12.72 -1.79 1.89
CA LEU A 131 -13.58 -1.57 0.74
C LEU A 131 -12.79 -1.64 -0.57
N ILE A 132 -13.44 -2.11 -1.62
CA ILE A 132 -12.93 -2.11 -2.99
C ILE A 132 -13.65 -1.01 -3.76
N ARG A 133 -12.86 -0.15 -4.40
CA ARG A 133 -13.37 0.90 -5.28
C ARG A 133 -13.66 0.30 -6.65
N ILE A 134 -14.89 0.46 -7.11
CA ILE A 134 -15.35 0.10 -8.46
C ILE A 134 -15.79 1.35 -9.21
N ALA A 135 -15.53 1.39 -10.50
CA ALA A 135 -15.80 2.53 -11.37
C ALA A 135 -16.59 2.11 -12.60
N ALA A 136 -17.44 3.01 -13.07
CA ALA A 136 -18.08 2.88 -14.38
C ALA A 136 -17.12 3.39 -15.45
N MET A 137 -16.71 2.52 -16.38
CA MET A 137 -15.81 2.86 -17.47
C MET A 137 -16.46 2.57 -18.82
N ARG A 138 -16.39 3.53 -19.74
CA ARG A 138 -16.81 3.33 -21.13
C ARG A 138 -15.74 2.52 -21.85
N ILE A 139 -16.14 1.39 -22.45
CA ILE A 139 -15.23 0.61 -23.27
C ILE A 139 -15.15 1.27 -24.64
N PRO A 140 -13.96 1.69 -25.11
CA PRO A 140 -13.81 2.16 -26.47
C PRO A 140 -14.04 0.97 -27.41
N LEU A 141 -15.24 0.84 -27.96
CA LEU A 141 -15.46 -0.06 -29.09
C LEU A 141 -14.66 0.51 -30.26
N LYS A 142 -13.82 -0.33 -30.89
CA LYS A 142 -13.16 0.02 -32.16
C LYS A 142 -14.26 0.53 -33.09
N ALA A 143 -14.11 1.76 -33.57
CA ALA A 143 -15.16 2.57 -34.20
C ALA A 143 -16.08 1.72 -35.09
N LYS A 144 -17.25 1.32 -34.56
CA LYS A 144 -18.33 0.82 -35.42
C LYS A 144 -18.66 1.99 -36.36
N LYS A 145 -18.70 1.72 -37.67
CA LYS A 145 -18.89 2.73 -38.72
C LYS A 145 -20.16 3.59 -38.55
N ASN A 146 -21.12 3.16 -37.70
CA ASN A 146 -22.36 3.87 -37.42
C ASN A 146 -22.45 4.29 -35.93
N PRO A 147 -22.07 5.53 -35.57
CA PRO A 147 -22.12 6.03 -34.19
C PRO A 147 -23.52 6.50 -33.73
N LYS A 148 -24.58 6.35 -34.54
CA LYS A 148 -25.82 7.12 -34.36
C LYS A 148 -26.91 6.52 -33.46
N SER A 149 -26.81 5.28 -32.97
CA SER A 149 -27.93 4.70 -32.19
C SER A 149 -27.58 3.77 -31.04
N GLU A 150 -26.35 3.29 -30.90
CA GLU A 150 -26.00 2.34 -29.83
C GLU A 150 -25.09 3.02 -28.80
N GLY A 151 -25.64 3.32 -27.62
CA GLY A 151 -24.89 3.95 -26.53
C GLY A 151 -23.60 3.18 -26.20
N VAL A 152 -22.50 3.89 -25.98
CA VAL A 152 -21.20 3.25 -25.67
C VAL A 152 -21.35 2.36 -24.44
N PRO A 153 -21.07 1.04 -24.55
CA PRO A 153 -21.24 0.12 -23.43
C PRO A 153 -20.38 0.59 -22.26
N THR A 154 -21.03 0.78 -21.11
CA THR A 154 -20.35 1.17 -19.88
C THR A 154 -20.27 -0.04 -18.98
N VAL A 155 -19.07 -0.35 -18.51
CA VAL A 155 -18.78 -1.57 -17.77
C VAL A 155 -18.20 -1.22 -16.40
N VAL A 156 -18.55 -2.01 -15.38
CA VAL A 156 -17.93 -1.93 -14.06
C VAL A 156 -16.51 -2.48 -14.12
N VAL A 157 -15.55 -1.65 -13.73
CA VAL A 157 -14.15 -2.04 -13.61
C VAL A 157 -13.63 -1.73 -12.20
N PRO A 158 -12.70 -2.53 -11.68
CA PRO A 158 -12.00 -2.15 -10.45
C PRO A 158 -11.10 -0.94 -10.71
N ASP A 159 -11.09 0.03 -9.80
CA ASP A 159 -10.30 1.26 -9.93
C ASP A 159 -9.49 1.52 -8.67
N GLY A 160 -8.23 1.95 -8.84
CA GLY A 160 -7.36 2.32 -7.73
C GLY A 160 -6.92 1.18 -6.80
N LEU A 161 -6.99 -0.08 -7.23
CA LEU A 161 -6.42 -1.21 -6.48
C LEU A 161 -4.88 -1.24 -6.55
N GLN A 162 -4.32 -0.93 -7.71
CA GLN A 162 -2.88 -0.81 -7.90
C GLN A 162 -2.31 0.44 -7.21
N HIS A 163 -1.01 0.43 -6.95
CA HIS A 163 -0.33 1.57 -6.35
C HIS A 163 -0.27 2.75 -7.33
N SER A 164 -0.44 3.97 -6.80
CA SER A 164 -0.57 5.19 -7.61
C SER A 164 0.67 5.50 -8.47
N LYS A 165 1.86 5.04 -8.05
CA LYS A 165 3.10 5.06 -8.84
C LYS A 165 2.98 4.29 -10.16
N PHE A 166 2.22 3.19 -10.19
CA PHE A 166 2.12 2.30 -11.35
C PHE A 166 0.86 2.55 -12.18
N THR A 167 -0.24 2.95 -11.55
CA THR A 167 -1.49 3.24 -12.26
C THR A 167 -2.24 4.38 -11.59
N ALA A 168 -2.50 5.43 -12.37
CA ALA A 168 -3.39 6.51 -11.96
C ALA A 168 -4.85 6.04 -11.96
N ARG A 169 -5.66 6.61 -11.08
CA ARG A 169 -7.12 6.37 -11.07
C ARG A 169 -7.73 6.91 -12.35
N LYS A 170 -8.62 6.13 -12.97
CA LYS A 170 -9.15 6.44 -14.31
C LYS A 170 -10.39 7.32 -14.29
N THR A 171 -11.19 7.30 -13.21
CA THR A 171 -12.51 7.95 -13.21
C THR A 171 -12.79 8.78 -11.95
N GLY A 172 -13.64 9.79 -12.11
CA GLY A 172 -14.17 10.59 -10.99
C GLY A 172 -15.36 9.93 -10.30
N ARG A 173 -16.26 9.28 -11.06
CA ARG A 173 -17.42 8.55 -10.51
C ARG A 173 -17.05 7.12 -10.18
N ALA A 174 -17.10 6.79 -8.89
CA ALA A 174 -16.82 5.46 -8.36
C ALA A 174 -17.71 5.17 -7.16
N ALA A 175 -17.94 3.88 -6.90
CA ALA A 175 -18.59 3.37 -5.71
C ALA A 175 -17.64 2.45 -4.94
N TYR A 176 -18.00 2.12 -3.71
CA TYR A 176 -17.24 1.22 -2.86
C TYR A 176 -18.09 -0.01 -2.54
N ILE A 177 -17.49 -1.20 -2.67
CA ILE A 177 -18.07 -2.48 -2.23
C ILE A 177 -17.22 -3.04 -1.09
N LEU A 178 -17.76 -3.98 -0.31
CA LEU A 178 -17.00 -4.65 0.75
C LEU A 178 -15.77 -5.38 0.14
N CYS A 179 -14.64 -5.41 0.83
CA CYS A 179 -13.48 -6.22 0.43
C CYS A 179 -13.71 -7.72 0.69
N ASN A 180 -14.80 -8.27 0.14
CA ASN A 180 -15.21 -9.66 0.22
C ASN A 180 -15.70 -10.11 -1.17
N LYS A 181 -15.31 -11.30 -1.62
CA LYS A 181 -15.76 -11.92 -2.86
C LYS A 181 -17.29 -12.01 -2.98
N ASP A 182 -17.96 -12.32 -1.88
CA ASP A 182 -19.43 -12.54 -1.84
C ASP A 182 -20.23 -11.24 -2.05
N SER A 183 -19.57 -10.09 -1.89
CA SER A 183 -20.21 -8.80 -2.15
C SER A 183 -20.55 -8.56 -3.62
N ILE A 184 -19.90 -9.28 -4.55
CA ILE A 184 -20.12 -9.12 -5.99
C ILE A 184 -21.42 -9.82 -6.45
N PRO A 185 -21.71 -11.08 -6.08
CA PRO A 185 -23.03 -11.67 -6.27
C PRO A 185 -24.15 -10.80 -5.67
N MET A 186 -23.99 -10.32 -4.43
CA MET A 186 -24.98 -9.44 -3.79
C MET A 186 -25.18 -8.13 -4.57
N LEU A 187 -24.11 -7.57 -5.15
CA LEU A 187 -24.18 -6.39 -6.02
C LEU A 187 -25.03 -6.67 -7.27
N LEU A 188 -24.92 -7.86 -7.85
CA LEU A 188 -25.68 -8.28 -9.03
C LEU A 188 -27.15 -8.48 -8.70
N GLU A 189 -27.45 -9.22 -7.62
CA GLU A 189 -28.81 -9.52 -7.17
C GLU A 189 -29.60 -8.23 -6.86
N THR A 190 -29.01 -7.34 -6.07
CA THR A 190 -29.66 -6.09 -5.63
C THR A 190 -29.70 -5.01 -6.72
N ASN A 191 -28.98 -5.19 -7.83
CA ASN A 191 -28.87 -4.21 -8.92
C ASN A 191 -28.44 -2.79 -8.47
N THR A 192 -27.82 -2.63 -7.29
CA THR A 192 -27.48 -1.30 -6.74
C THR A 192 -26.45 -0.56 -7.58
N TYR A 193 -25.68 -1.28 -8.40
CA TYR A 193 -24.72 -0.70 -9.34
C TYR A 193 -25.40 0.20 -10.39
N LYS A 194 -26.69 -0.01 -10.70
CA LYS A 194 -27.44 0.83 -11.66
C LYS A 194 -27.58 2.28 -11.18
N ARG A 195 -27.43 2.54 -9.87
CA ARG A 195 -27.36 3.90 -9.31
C ARG A 195 -26.13 4.69 -9.78
N MET A 196 -25.07 4.01 -10.23
CA MET A 196 -23.88 4.66 -10.79
C MET A 196 -24.12 5.11 -12.23
N ALA A 197 -24.75 4.25 -13.03
CA ALA A 197 -25.19 4.52 -14.40
C ALA A 197 -26.27 3.50 -14.82
N PRO A 198 -27.30 3.92 -15.58
CA PRO A 198 -28.44 3.05 -15.92
C PRO A 198 -28.07 1.86 -16.82
N PHE A 199 -27.14 2.04 -17.76
CA PHE A 199 -26.74 1.03 -18.75
C PHE A 199 -25.41 0.34 -18.41
N LEU A 200 -25.18 0.14 -17.11
CA LEU A 200 -23.93 -0.44 -16.63
C LEU A 200 -23.99 -1.97 -16.71
N SER A 201 -22.97 -2.59 -17.29
CA SER A 201 -22.81 -4.05 -17.27
C SER A 201 -21.72 -4.44 -16.28
N VAL A 202 -21.94 -5.51 -15.52
CA VAL A 202 -20.97 -6.06 -14.56
C VAL A 202 -20.39 -7.35 -15.16
N PRO A 203 -19.08 -7.40 -15.45
CA PRO A 203 -18.47 -8.61 -16.01
C PRO A 203 -18.47 -9.76 -15.01
N SER A 204 -18.76 -10.98 -15.48
CA SER A 204 -18.64 -12.21 -14.65
C SER A 204 -17.22 -12.45 -14.14
N LEU A 205 -16.21 -11.97 -14.87
CA LEU A 205 -14.79 -12.06 -14.51
C LEU A 205 -14.34 -10.99 -13.50
N LEU A 206 -15.22 -10.10 -13.05
CA LEU A 206 -14.89 -9.02 -12.11
C LEU A 206 -14.24 -9.52 -10.81
N PRO A 207 -14.73 -10.58 -10.12
CA PRO A 207 -14.09 -11.10 -8.92
C PRO A 207 -12.66 -11.58 -9.18
N ILE A 208 -12.45 -12.27 -10.30
CA ILE A 208 -11.15 -12.80 -10.71
C ILE A 208 -10.18 -11.65 -10.99
N GLN A 209 -10.63 -10.61 -11.69
CA GLN A 209 -9.85 -9.42 -11.97
C GLN A 209 -9.46 -8.68 -10.68
N ILE A 210 -10.39 -8.52 -9.74
CA ILE A 210 -10.11 -7.90 -8.43
C ILE A 210 -9.05 -8.70 -7.67
N ALA A 211 -9.23 -10.02 -7.55
CA ALA A 211 -8.27 -10.89 -6.87
C ALA A 211 -6.87 -10.79 -7.50
N HIS A 212 -6.77 -10.80 -8.83
CA HIS A 212 -5.52 -10.61 -9.56
C HIS A 212 -4.88 -9.26 -9.25
N LEU A 213 -5.64 -8.17 -9.31
CA LEU A 213 -5.13 -6.83 -9.06
C LEU A 213 -4.70 -6.61 -7.60
N LEU A 214 -5.37 -7.22 -6.63
CA LEU A 214 -4.95 -7.20 -5.22
C LEU A 214 -3.60 -7.92 -5.03
N ARG A 215 -3.39 -9.05 -5.72
CA ARG A 215 -2.09 -9.75 -5.74
C ARG A 215 -1.00 -8.91 -6.40
N VAL A 216 -1.30 -8.29 -7.55
CA VAL A 216 -0.37 -7.36 -8.22
C VAL A 216 -0.01 -6.20 -7.29
N ARG A 217 -0.97 -5.68 -6.51
CA ARG A 217 -0.72 -4.65 -5.51
C ARG A 217 0.30 -5.10 -4.46
N VAL A 218 0.24 -6.34 -3.98
CA VAL A 218 1.24 -6.89 -3.06
C VAL A 218 2.65 -6.86 -3.68
N LEU A 219 2.79 -7.29 -4.94
CA LEU A 219 4.09 -7.24 -5.63
C LEU A 219 4.62 -5.81 -5.78
N GLN A 220 3.74 -4.87 -6.13
CA GLN A 220 4.08 -3.45 -6.25
C GLN A 220 4.54 -2.86 -4.90
N GLU A 221 3.89 -3.20 -3.79
CA GLU A 221 4.33 -2.74 -2.45
C GLU A 221 5.70 -3.32 -2.06
N PHE A 222 5.97 -4.58 -2.41
CA PHE A 222 7.29 -5.17 -2.21
C PHE A 222 8.38 -4.46 -3.03
N GLU A 223 8.09 -4.12 -4.28
CA GLU A 223 9.02 -3.40 -5.14
C GLU A 223 9.30 -1.97 -4.62
N LEU A 224 8.26 -1.26 -4.19
CA LEU A 224 8.39 0.06 -3.56
C LEU A 224 9.22 0.01 -2.28
N LEU A 225 9.01 -1.02 -1.47
CA LEU A 225 9.79 -1.24 -0.26
C LEU A 225 11.27 -1.50 -0.60
N ALA A 226 11.55 -2.32 -1.62
CA ALA A 226 12.91 -2.60 -2.08
C ALA A 226 13.61 -1.33 -2.60
N ASP A 227 12.95 -0.58 -3.49
CA ASP A 227 13.45 0.69 -4.02
C ASP A 227 13.72 1.70 -2.89
N HIS A 228 12.82 1.78 -1.91
CA HIS A 228 12.97 2.68 -0.78
C HIS A 228 14.20 2.31 0.08
N LEU A 229 14.37 1.02 0.38
CA LEU A 229 15.52 0.56 1.17
C LEU A 229 16.83 0.74 0.43
N GLU A 230 16.85 0.51 -0.89
CA GLU A 230 18.03 0.80 -1.72
C GLU A 230 18.39 2.28 -1.72
N SER A 231 17.41 3.18 -1.85
CA SER A 231 17.65 4.63 -1.76
C SER A 231 18.18 5.10 -0.40
N CYS A 232 18.07 4.25 0.62
CA CYS A 232 18.58 4.49 1.96
C CYS A 232 19.98 3.88 2.19
N LEU A 233 20.44 2.94 1.34
CA LEU A 233 21.78 2.39 1.41
C LEU A 233 22.79 3.54 1.19
N GLY A 234 23.69 3.76 2.16
CA GLY A 234 24.66 4.86 2.12
C GLY A 234 24.30 6.08 2.97
N ARG A 235 23.15 6.09 3.66
CA ARG A 235 22.88 7.12 4.68
C ARG A 235 23.48 6.68 6.03
N PRO A 236 24.56 7.31 6.53
CA PRO A 236 25.29 6.86 7.72
C PRO A 236 24.47 6.88 9.03
N ASN A 237 23.34 7.60 9.06
CA ASN A 237 22.62 7.90 10.29
C ASN A 237 21.37 7.02 10.54
N GLN A 238 21.13 5.94 9.79
CA GLN A 238 20.04 5.02 10.10
C GLN A 238 20.54 3.90 11.01
N GLY A 239 20.85 4.25 12.28
CA GLY A 239 21.42 3.36 13.28
C GLY A 239 20.57 2.15 13.72
N SER A 240 19.40 1.92 13.12
CA SER A 240 18.56 0.77 13.46
C SER A 240 19.09 -0.53 12.84
N ARG A 241 19.23 -1.55 13.69
CA ARG A 241 19.61 -2.92 13.29
C ARG A 241 18.39 -3.77 12.92
N ALA A 242 17.18 -3.25 13.09
CA ALA A 242 15.97 -4.01 12.86
C ALA A 242 15.85 -4.39 11.37
N ARG A 243 15.83 -5.70 11.10
CA ARG A 243 15.62 -6.25 9.76
C ARG A 243 14.14 -6.20 9.42
N ILE A 244 13.81 -5.74 8.22
CA ILE A 244 12.42 -5.71 7.74
C ILE A 244 12.03 -7.10 7.24
N VAL A 245 12.91 -7.73 6.49
CA VAL A 245 12.72 -9.09 5.97
C VAL A 245 13.80 -9.98 6.55
N ARG A 246 13.40 -11.10 7.14
CA ARG A 246 14.31 -12.14 7.62
C ARG A 246 13.91 -13.49 7.05
N ARG A 247 14.88 -14.27 6.56
CA ARG A 247 14.65 -15.66 6.20
C ARG A 247 14.72 -16.51 7.47
N LEU A 248 13.67 -17.27 7.76
CA LEU A 248 13.65 -18.17 8.91
C LEU A 248 14.61 -19.33 8.66
N THR A 249 15.30 -19.80 9.70
CA THR A 249 16.08 -21.05 9.62
C THR A 249 15.14 -22.25 9.55
N ARG A 250 15.65 -23.42 9.14
CA ARG A 250 14.84 -24.65 9.13
C ARG A 250 14.38 -25.04 10.53
N ASP A 251 15.20 -24.81 11.55
CA ASP A 251 14.87 -25.11 12.94
C ASP A 251 13.77 -24.18 13.44
N GLU A 252 13.92 -22.87 13.24
CA GLU A 252 12.88 -21.88 13.59
C GLU A 252 11.56 -22.18 12.88
N TRP A 253 11.62 -22.56 11.60
CA TRP A 253 10.42 -22.91 10.85
C TRP A 253 9.76 -24.19 11.38
N LYS A 254 10.54 -25.22 11.72
CA LYS A 254 10.03 -26.42 12.39
C LYS A 254 9.38 -26.07 13.71
N THR A 255 10.01 -25.21 14.52
CA THR A 255 9.43 -24.75 15.79
C THR A 255 8.07 -24.09 15.58
N VAL A 256 7.94 -23.18 14.60
CA VAL A 256 6.64 -22.54 14.28
C VAL A 256 5.59 -23.58 13.85
N GLN A 257 6.00 -24.60 13.09
CA GLN A 257 5.10 -25.69 12.68
C GLN A 257 4.68 -26.59 13.85
N THR A 258 5.59 -26.88 14.79
CA THR A 258 5.30 -27.77 15.93
C THR A 258 4.55 -27.06 17.05
N THR A 259 4.90 -25.81 17.36
CA THR A 259 4.27 -25.06 18.45
C THR A 259 2.94 -24.46 18.03
N GLY A 260 2.74 -24.20 16.74
CA GLY A 260 1.58 -23.44 16.29
C GLY A 260 1.61 -21.98 16.74
N THR A 261 2.78 -21.45 17.14
CA THR A 261 2.95 -20.07 17.62
C THR A 261 4.12 -19.39 16.93
N ILE A 262 4.04 -18.07 16.75
CA ILE A 262 5.14 -17.28 16.16
C ILE A 262 5.87 -16.54 17.30
N PRO A 263 7.12 -16.92 17.65
CA PRO A 263 7.84 -16.39 18.80
C PRO A 263 8.54 -15.04 18.49
N TYR A 264 7.92 -14.21 17.66
CA TYR A 264 8.50 -12.94 17.21
C TYR A 264 7.49 -11.81 17.47
N PRO A 265 7.73 -10.94 18.47
CA PRO A 265 6.75 -9.95 18.91
C PRO A 265 6.45 -8.88 17.86
N ASN A 266 7.41 -8.59 16.99
CA ASN A 266 7.30 -7.62 15.91
C ASN A 266 6.92 -8.25 14.56
N ALA A 267 6.52 -9.54 14.55
CA ALA A 267 6.08 -10.20 13.34
C ALA A 267 4.76 -9.63 12.86
N ILE A 268 4.67 -9.35 11.56
CA ILE A 268 3.42 -8.94 10.93
C ILE A 268 2.87 -10.02 10.02
N ALA A 269 3.74 -10.72 9.30
CA ALA A 269 3.34 -11.78 8.40
C ALA A 269 4.50 -12.75 8.19
N VAL A 270 4.15 -14.02 7.95
CA VAL A 270 5.10 -15.05 7.50
C VAL A 270 4.71 -15.48 6.10
N LEU A 271 5.64 -15.48 5.16
CA LEU A 271 5.42 -15.86 3.77
C LEU A 271 6.22 -17.11 3.44
N VAL A 272 5.53 -18.20 3.10
CA VAL A 272 6.18 -19.42 2.63
C VAL A 272 6.31 -19.35 1.11
N VAL A 273 7.53 -19.06 0.64
CA VAL A 273 7.84 -18.84 -0.78
C VAL A 273 8.93 -19.82 -1.24
N PRO A 274 8.57 -21.06 -1.62
CA PRO A 274 9.53 -21.98 -2.21
C PRO A 274 10.05 -21.46 -3.55
N PRO A 275 11.32 -21.75 -3.91
CA PRO A 275 11.85 -21.44 -5.22
C PRO A 275 11.09 -22.24 -6.28
N ILE A 276 10.88 -21.64 -7.45
CA ILE A 276 10.10 -22.26 -8.51
C ILE A 276 11.00 -23.15 -9.34
N ASN A 277 10.51 -24.37 -9.55
CA ASN A 277 11.16 -25.34 -10.43
C ASN A 277 11.17 -24.84 -11.87
N LYS A 278 12.25 -25.18 -12.57
CA LYS A 278 12.36 -25.01 -14.02
C LYS A 278 11.24 -25.77 -14.72
N ASP A 279 10.77 -25.24 -15.85
CA ASP A 279 9.78 -25.94 -16.65
C ASP A 279 10.33 -27.28 -17.12
N PRO A 280 9.58 -28.40 -16.99
CA PRO A 280 10.09 -29.71 -17.38
C PRO A 280 10.36 -29.81 -18.89
N ARG A 281 9.60 -29.06 -19.69
CA ARG A 281 9.73 -29.02 -21.16
C ARG A 281 10.88 -28.10 -21.59
N ASN A 282 10.88 -26.86 -21.11
CA ASN A 282 11.82 -25.83 -21.60
C ASN A 282 13.10 -25.74 -20.77
N LYS A 283 13.17 -26.35 -19.58
CA LYS A 283 14.26 -26.25 -18.58
C LYS A 283 14.58 -24.80 -18.14
N GLU A 284 13.76 -23.84 -18.54
CA GLU A 284 13.88 -22.44 -18.16
C GLU A 284 13.07 -22.13 -16.90
N ARG A 285 13.48 -21.08 -16.17
CA ARG A 285 12.67 -20.54 -15.09
C ARG A 285 11.67 -19.55 -15.68
N PRO A 286 10.41 -19.54 -15.22
CA PRO A 286 9.42 -18.60 -15.73
C PRO A 286 9.88 -17.15 -15.50
N VAL A 287 9.70 -16.31 -16.50
CA VAL A 287 10.07 -14.90 -16.43
C VAL A 287 9.20 -14.19 -15.37
N PRO A 288 9.79 -13.40 -14.45
CA PRO A 288 9.01 -12.66 -13.46
C PRO A 288 8.11 -11.64 -14.16
N SER A 289 6.82 -11.59 -13.77
CA SER A 289 5.85 -10.65 -14.34
C SER A 289 4.99 -10.02 -13.25
N MET A 290 4.81 -8.70 -13.35
CA MET A 290 3.90 -7.89 -12.52
C MET A 290 2.76 -7.30 -13.36
N SER A 291 2.43 -7.93 -14.50
CA SER A 291 1.42 -7.38 -15.39
C SER A 291 0.06 -7.25 -14.71
N ALA A 292 -0.55 -6.07 -14.88
CA ALA A 292 -1.92 -5.79 -14.47
C ALA A 292 -2.95 -6.59 -15.27
N ALA A 293 -2.59 -7.01 -16.49
CA ALA A 293 -3.44 -7.88 -17.28
C ALA A 293 -3.44 -9.30 -16.68
N PRO A 294 -4.60 -9.96 -16.55
CA PRO A 294 -4.64 -11.36 -16.17
C PRO A 294 -3.88 -12.19 -17.21
N PRO A 295 -3.21 -13.28 -16.79
CA PRO A 295 -2.55 -14.17 -17.74
C PRO A 295 -3.58 -14.75 -18.71
N ALA A 296 -3.22 -14.84 -20.00
CA ALA A 296 -4.12 -15.31 -21.05
C ALA A 296 -4.59 -16.76 -20.83
N LYS A 297 -3.78 -17.58 -20.16
CA LYS A 297 -4.12 -18.93 -19.72
C LYS A 297 -3.96 -18.98 -18.21
N MET A 298 -5.06 -19.24 -17.50
CA MET A 298 -4.96 -19.61 -16.09
C MET A 298 -4.45 -21.04 -16.02
N GLU A 299 -3.29 -21.23 -15.41
CA GLU A 299 -2.81 -22.58 -15.07
C GLU A 299 -3.80 -23.17 -14.06
N ILE A 300 -4.59 -24.15 -14.50
CA ILE A 300 -5.45 -24.91 -13.61
C ILE A 300 -4.52 -25.80 -12.79
N PRO A 301 -4.51 -25.70 -11.46
CA PRO A 301 -3.70 -26.58 -10.63
C PRO A 301 -4.07 -28.04 -10.93
N PRO A 302 -3.09 -28.97 -10.94
CA PRO A 302 -3.37 -30.37 -11.18
C PRO A 302 -4.42 -30.87 -10.15
N PRO A 303 -5.43 -31.65 -10.58
CA PRO A 303 -6.59 -31.99 -9.75
C PRO A 303 -6.26 -32.78 -8.49
N HIS A 304 -5.08 -33.39 -8.41
CA HIS A 304 -4.73 -34.35 -7.36
C HIS A 304 -4.17 -33.75 -6.07
N ARG A 305 -3.95 -32.43 -5.98
CA ARG A 305 -3.40 -31.82 -4.76
C ARG A 305 -4.34 -30.76 -4.21
N PRO A 306 -4.85 -30.90 -2.97
CA PRO A 306 -5.64 -29.85 -2.36
C PRO A 306 -4.80 -28.58 -2.29
N THR A 307 -5.38 -27.46 -2.73
CA THR A 307 -4.71 -26.16 -2.63
C THR A 307 -4.55 -25.82 -1.15
N PRO A 308 -3.33 -25.44 -0.70
CA PRO A 308 -3.15 -25.02 0.68
C PRO A 308 -4.04 -23.79 0.98
N PRO A 309 -4.42 -23.56 2.25
CA PRO A 309 -5.17 -22.37 2.60
C PRO A 309 -4.40 -21.10 2.20
N LEU A 310 -5.14 -20.06 1.79
CA LEU A 310 -4.55 -18.76 1.43
C LEU A 310 -3.70 -18.20 2.56
N SER A 311 -4.24 -18.25 3.78
CA SER A 311 -3.50 -17.92 4.98
C SER A 311 -4.08 -18.58 6.23
N THR A 312 -3.20 -18.93 7.17
CA THR A 312 -3.54 -19.45 8.50
C THR A 312 -3.09 -18.44 9.54
N LEU A 313 -3.93 -18.14 10.54
CA LEU A 313 -3.59 -17.19 11.61
C LEU A 313 -2.92 -17.93 12.75
N TYR A 314 -1.73 -17.48 13.15
CA TYR A 314 -0.98 -18.04 14.27
C TYR A 314 -0.94 -17.01 15.40
N PRO A 315 -1.20 -17.39 16.66
CA PRO A 315 -0.99 -16.49 17.80
C PRO A 315 0.50 -16.14 17.94
N VAL A 316 0.76 -14.89 18.29
CA VAL A 316 2.11 -14.44 18.65
C VAL A 316 2.38 -14.83 20.09
N GLY A 317 3.49 -15.53 20.32
CA GLY A 317 3.87 -16.00 21.65
C GLY A 317 4.24 -14.83 22.54
N LEU A 318 3.28 -14.29 23.31
CA LEU A 318 3.51 -13.25 24.29
C LEU A 318 2.56 -13.41 25.47
N GLY A 319 3.14 -13.92 26.57
CA GLY A 319 2.84 -13.57 27.95
C GLY A 319 1.46 -13.93 28.50
N GLU A 320 1.40 -14.17 29.80
CA GLU A 320 0.19 -14.34 30.60
C GLU A 320 -0.63 -13.04 30.72
N MET A 321 -0.82 -12.29 29.63
CA MET A 321 -1.86 -11.26 29.59
C MET A 321 -3.19 -12.00 29.47
N GLY A 322 -3.94 -11.99 30.57
CA GLY A 322 -5.15 -12.80 30.77
C GLY A 322 -6.19 -12.70 29.64
N ASP A 323 -7.07 -13.70 29.62
CA ASP A 323 -8.07 -14.07 28.60
C ASP A 323 -9.05 -12.97 28.10
N LEU A 324 -8.92 -11.71 28.54
CA LEU A 324 -9.88 -10.65 28.25
C LEU A 324 -9.72 -10.02 26.86
N MET A 325 -8.56 -10.13 26.20
CA MET A 325 -8.31 -9.52 24.89
C MET A 325 -7.98 -10.57 23.83
N PRO A 326 -8.56 -10.48 22.61
CA PRO A 326 -8.23 -11.40 21.53
C PRO A 326 -6.73 -11.34 21.24
N HIS A 327 -6.07 -12.50 21.29
CA HIS A 327 -4.64 -12.59 21.08
C HIS A 327 -4.24 -12.01 19.72
N HIS A 328 -3.11 -11.32 19.70
CA HIS A 328 -2.54 -10.83 18.46
C HIS A 328 -2.16 -12.02 17.55
N GLN A 329 -2.76 -12.06 16.36
CA GLN A 329 -2.59 -13.13 15.40
C GLN A 329 -1.82 -12.66 14.17
N VAL A 330 -0.80 -13.42 13.79
CA VAL A 330 0.03 -13.17 12.61
C VAL A 330 -0.35 -14.13 11.48
N PRO A 331 -0.72 -13.61 10.30
CA PRO A 331 -1.04 -14.43 9.14
C PRO A 331 0.21 -15.08 8.53
N LEU A 332 0.10 -16.39 8.34
CA LEU A 332 1.01 -17.21 7.57
C LEU A 332 0.43 -17.44 6.18
N TYR A 333 1.06 -16.84 5.17
CA TYR A 333 0.65 -16.91 3.78
C TYR A 333 1.41 -17.99 3.02
N ASN A 334 0.68 -18.79 2.24
CA ASN A 334 1.28 -19.73 1.31
C ASN A 334 1.37 -19.10 -0.09
N SER A 335 2.57 -19.00 -0.67
CA SER A 335 2.74 -18.35 -1.98
C SER A 335 1.99 -19.03 -3.12
N ILE A 336 1.71 -20.34 -3.02
CA ILE A 336 0.99 -21.12 -4.03
C ILE A 336 -0.47 -20.67 -4.10
N ALA A 337 -1.10 -20.51 -2.94
CA ALA A 337 -2.49 -20.03 -2.85
C ALA A 337 -2.57 -18.51 -3.05
N LEU A 338 -1.60 -17.77 -2.51
CA LEU A 338 -1.52 -16.32 -2.64
C LEU A 338 -1.32 -15.88 -4.09
N PHE A 339 -0.47 -16.57 -4.85
CA PHE A 339 -0.15 -16.29 -6.25
C PHE A 339 -0.25 -17.56 -7.10
N PRO A 340 -1.43 -17.85 -7.69
CA PRO A 340 -1.59 -19.02 -8.55
C PRO A 340 -0.61 -19.01 -9.74
N ASN A 341 -0.40 -17.84 -10.35
CA ASN A 341 0.50 -17.67 -11.48
C ASN A 341 1.99 -17.84 -11.08
N ARG A 342 2.70 -18.74 -11.77
CA ARG A 342 4.13 -19.00 -11.57
C ARG A 342 5.02 -17.78 -11.83
N GLN A 343 4.67 -16.94 -12.81
CA GLN A 343 5.44 -15.72 -13.12
C GLN A 343 5.39 -14.73 -11.94
N GLN A 344 4.23 -14.59 -11.29
CA GLN A 344 4.06 -13.74 -10.11
C GLN A 344 4.78 -14.30 -8.89
N ARG A 345 4.73 -15.63 -8.67
CA ARG A 345 5.53 -16.28 -7.60
C ARG A 345 7.03 -16.08 -7.81
N THR A 346 7.49 -16.11 -9.06
CA THR A 346 8.91 -15.88 -9.39
C THR A 346 9.29 -14.44 -9.08
N SER A 347 8.44 -13.50 -9.48
CA SER A 347 8.60 -12.09 -9.13
C SER A 347 8.69 -11.90 -7.61
N LEU A 348 7.77 -12.47 -6.83
CA LEU A 348 7.79 -12.41 -5.37
C LEU A 348 9.10 -12.94 -4.79
N HIS A 349 9.53 -14.15 -5.18
CA HIS A 349 10.76 -14.76 -4.68
C HIS A 349 12.00 -13.91 -5.02
N THR A 350 12.07 -13.38 -6.24
CA THR A 350 13.16 -12.50 -6.69
C THR A 350 13.22 -11.22 -5.84
N ILE A 351 12.07 -10.56 -5.59
CA ILE A 351 12.04 -9.34 -4.78
C ILE A 351 12.40 -9.62 -3.32
N LEU A 352 11.90 -10.70 -2.73
CA LEU A 352 12.25 -11.08 -1.36
C LEU A 352 13.75 -11.37 -1.22
N THR A 353 14.35 -12.02 -2.22
CA THR A 353 15.79 -12.27 -2.24
C THR A 353 16.59 -10.97 -2.39
N ARG A 354 16.10 -10.02 -3.20
CA ARG A 354 16.66 -8.65 -3.31
C ARG A 354 16.55 -7.90 -1.98
N LEU A 355 15.41 -7.96 -1.29
CA LEU A 355 15.21 -7.35 0.03
C LEU A 355 16.18 -7.91 1.08
N LEU A 356 16.39 -9.24 1.11
CA LEU A 356 17.38 -9.86 1.99
C LEU A 356 18.80 -9.37 1.71
N SER A 357 19.19 -9.23 0.43
CA SER A 357 20.53 -8.74 0.08
C SER A 357 20.73 -7.27 0.44
N ILE A 358 19.68 -6.44 0.34
CA ILE A 358 19.68 -5.05 0.81
C ILE A 358 19.88 -5.00 2.34
N ASP A 359 19.10 -5.79 3.10
CA ASP A 359 19.20 -5.83 4.56
C ASP A 359 20.58 -6.36 5.04
N GLN A 360 21.16 -7.33 4.35
CA GLN A 360 22.51 -7.83 4.63
C GLN A 360 23.60 -6.78 4.37
N ARG A 361 23.50 -6.04 3.26
CA ARG A 361 24.43 -4.94 2.93
C ARG A 361 24.35 -3.82 3.95
N ALA A 362 23.13 -3.44 4.38
CA ALA A 362 22.92 -2.42 5.40
C ALA A 362 23.58 -2.78 6.75
N GLY A 363 23.58 -4.07 7.13
CA GLY A 363 24.26 -4.53 8.35
C GLY A 363 25.80 -4.54 8.26
N THR A 364 26.34 -4.67 7.05
CA THR A 364 27.78 -4.87 6.81
C THR A 364 28.59 -3.57 6.74
N GLN A 365 27.97 -2.43 6.43
CA GLN A 365 28.65 -1.12 6.29
C GLN A 365 29.17 -0.53 7.61
N ARG A 366 29.22 -1.32 8.69
CA ARG A 366 29.88 -0.89 9.92
C ARG A 366 31.40 -0.93 9.74
N PRO A 367 32.13 0.07 10.26
CA PRO A 367 33.55 0.21 10.03
C PRO A 367 34.26 -1.09 10.38
N ALA A 368 35.13 -1.52 9.47
CA ALA A 368 35.83 -2.79 9.44
C ALA A 368 36.84 -2.93 10.58
N SER A 369 36.36 -2.89 11.83
CA SER A 369 37.13 -3.34 12.98
C SER A 369 37.36 -4.85 12.81
N LYS A 370 38.54 -5.18 12.29
CA LYS A 370 39.13 -6.53 12.16
C LYS A 370 38.28 -7.55 11.39
N ARG A 371 38.24 -7.43 10.06
CA ARG A 371 37.83 -8.53 9.17
C ARG A 371 39.05 -9.40 8.85
N THR A 372 39.16 -10.54 9.52
CA THR A 372 39.99 -11.67 9.07
C THR A 372 39.44 -12.21 7.76
N SER A 373 40.29 -12.26 6.74
CA SER A 373 39.98 -12.56 5.35
C SER A 373 39.92 -14.07 5.08
N SER A 374 38.72 -14.62 4.93
CA SER A 374 38.38 -15.77 4.09
C SER A 374 36.85 -15.83 4.01
N GLY A 375 36.13 -16.06 2.93
CA GLY A 375 36.39 -16.47 1.57
C GLY A 375 35.06 -17.10 1.10
N THR A 376 34.57 -16.76 -0.09
CA THR A 376 33.39 -17.34 -0.81
C THR A 376 31.99 -16.82 -0.49
N LEU A 377 31.31 -16.33 -1.54
CA LEU A 377 29.93 -15.79 -1.63
C LEU A 377 28.83 -16.88 -1.47
N GLY A 378 28.99 -17.79 -0.52
CA GLY A 378 27.89 -18.61 -0.02
C GLY A 378 27.20 -17.85 1.09
N SER A 379 25.88 -17.63 0.98
CA SER A 379 25.01 -17.15 2.06
C SER A 379 24.94 -18.21 3.18
N VAL A 380 26.07 -18.43 3.85
CA VAL A 380 26.19 -19.25 5.03
C VAL A 380 25.84 -18.29 6.17
N SER A 381 24.64 -18.46 6.74
CA SER A 381 24.36 -17.88 8.06
C SER A 381 25.55 -18.21 8.96
N PRO A 382 26.03 -17.31 9.84
CA PRO A 382 27.22 -17.56 10.65
C PRO A 382 27.23 -18.93 11.36
N ASP A 383 26.04 -19.50 11.60
CA ASP A 383 25.85 -20.82 12.21
C ASP A 383 25.84 -22.03 11.23
N GLY A 384 26.15 -21.85 9.94
CA GLY A 384 26.12 -22.94 8.94
C GLY A 384 24.72 -23.47 8.59
N LYS A 385 23.66 -22.96 9.25
CA LYS A 385 22.30 -23.49 9.11
C LYS A 385 21.68 -23.10 7.77
N LYS A 386 21.18 -24.10 7.04
CA LYS A 386 20.43 -23.91 5.77
C LYS A 386 19.14 -23.13 6.06
N GLY A 387 18.92 -22.02 5.35
CA GLY A 387 17.68 -21.23 5.43
C GLY A 387 16.47 -22.01 4.93
N SER A 388 15.30 -21.80 5.55
CA SER A 388 14.01 -22.37 5.12
C SER A 388 13.45 -21.65 3.89
N HIS A 389 12.24 -21.96 3.45
CA HIS A 389 11.52 -21.19 2.42
C HIS A 389 10.57 -20.14 3.02
N ALA A 390 10.60 -19.96 4.34
CA ALA A 390 9.75 -19.01 5.04
C ALA A 390 10.50 -17.69 5.25
N PHE A 391 9.80 -16.60 4.92
CA PHE A 391 10.25 -15.23 5.08
C PHE A 391 9.37 -14.56 6.14
N LEU A 392 10.00 -14.05 7.19
CA LEU A 392 9.37 -13.27 8.24
C LEU A 392 9.40 -11.79 7.84
N LEU A 393 8.24 -11.14 7.85
CA LEU A 393 8.11 -9.70 7.77
C LEU A 393 7.92 -9.12 9.16
N SER A 394 8.77 -8.18 9.52
CA SER A 394 8.73 -7.50 10.81
C SER A 394 8.41 -6.03 10.65
N SER A 395 7.57 -5.51 11.54
CA SER A 395 7.25 -4.08 11.61
C SER A 395 7.29 -3.60 13.05
N ASP A 396 8.09 -2.57 13.27
CA ASP A 396 8.28 -1.92 14.55
C ASP A 396 8.58 -0.44 14.30
N LYS A 397 8.65 0.38 15.36
CA LYS A 397 9.07 1.78 15.30
C LYS A 397 10.38 1.95 14.54
N GLU A 398 11.30 1.01 14.72
CA GLU A 398 12.61 1.00 14.10
C GLU A 398 12.59 0.67 12.60
N THR A 399 11.84 -0.37 12.22
CA THR A 399 11.74 -0.75 10.80
C THR A 399 10.92 0.27 10.01
N ASN A 400 9.91 0.89 10.63
CA ASN A 400 9.08 1.92 10.02
C ASN A 400 9.86 3.20 9.73
N LYS A 401 10.91 3.50 10.52
CA LYS A 401 11.89 4.51 10.12
C LYS A 401 12.47 4.09 8.78
N ARG A 402 13.04 2.88 8.65
CA ARG A 402 13.73 2.40 7.43
C ARG A 402 12.86 2.31 6.18
N GLY A 403 11.61 1.86 6.31
CA GLY A 403 10.65 1.75 5.21
C GLY A 403 9.24 1.37 5.67
N ASP A 404 8.24 1.64 4.84
CA ASP A 404 6.83 1.43 5.18
C ASP A 404 6.39 -0.03 4.94
N VAL A 405 6.53 -0.87 5.96
CA VAL A 405 6.09 -2.28 5.94
C VAL A 405 4.58 -2.42 6.13
N ALA A 406 3.96 -1.44 6.80
CA ALA A 406 2.53 -1.50 7.10
C ALA A 406 1.69 -1.41 5.81
N SER A 407 2.09 -0.58 4.82
CA SER A 407 1.41 -0.54 3.50
C SER A 407 1.38 -1.90 2.80
N LEU A 408 2.49 -2.64 2.84
CA LEU A 408 2.59 -4.00 2.32
C LEU A 408 1.67 -4.97 3.08
N ALA A 409 1.66 -4.87 4.41
CA ALA A 409 0.82 -5.72 5.26
C ALA A 409 -0.67 -5.49 5.02
N ILE A 410 -1.08 -4.23 4.81
CA ILE A 410 -2.46 -3.88 4.43
C ILE A 410 -2.81 -4.54 3.09
N ALA A 411 -1.91 -4.52 2.10
CA ALA A 411 -2.15 -5.19 0.81
C ALA A 411 -2.33 -6.71 0.99
N LEU A 412 -1.52 -7.36 1.83
CA LEU A 412 -1.67 -8.78 2.17
C LEU A 412 -2.99 -9.08 2.89
N TRP A 413 -3.41 -8.24 3.83
CA TRP A 413 -4.70 -8.36 4.51
C TRP A 413 -5.86 -8.21 3.54
N ARG A 414 -5.79 -7.28 2.59
CA ARG A 414 -6.83 -7.11 1.55
C ARG A 414 -6.95 -8.32 0.65
N VAL A 415 -5.85 -9.00 0.31
CA VAL A 415 -5.92 -10.28 -0.41
C VAL A 415 -6.59 -11.35 0.45
N ARG A 416 -6.27 -11.43 1.75
CA ARG A 416 -6.92 -12.37 2.69
C ARG A 416 -8.41 -12.11 2.86
N MET A 417 -8.83 -10.85 3.01
CA MET A 417 -10.25 -10.50 3.19
C MET A 417 -11.08 -10.79 1.93
N PHE A 418 -10.48 -10.62 0.76
CA PHE A 418 -11.17 -10.83 -0.51
C PHE A 418 -11.16 -12.29 -0.99
N GLY A 419 -10.13 -13.06 -0.63
CA GLY A 419 -9.93 -14.44 -1.09
C GLY A 419 -10.71 -15.43 -0.25
#